data_AF-A0A661NUB3-F1
#
_entry.id   AF-A0A661NUB3-F1
#
_cell.length_a   1.000
_cell.length_b   1.000
_cell.length_c   1.000
_cell.angle_alpha   90.00
_cell.angle_beta   90.00
_cell.angle_gamma   90.00
#
_symmetry.space_group_name_H-M   'P 1'
#
loop_
_entity.id
_entity.type
_entity.pdbx_description
1 polymer ?
#
loop_
_entity_poly.entity_id
_entity_poly.type
_entity_poly.pdbx_seq_one_letter_code
_entity_poly.pdbx_strand_id
1 'polypeptide(L)' 'MPKGKILVVDDDLDIVVYLSSFLEDHGYELESAGDTNAALT' A
#
# COMPACT_ATOMS: atom_id res chain seq x y z
N MET A 1 6.97 10.88 -14.48
CA MET A 1 7.48 9.51 -14.27
C MET A 1 6.82 8.99 -12.99
N PRO A 2 6.27 7.76 -12.95
CA PRO A 2 5.77 7.20 -11.70
C PRO A 2 6.91 7.16 -10.67
N LYS A 3 6.62 7.56 -9.43
CA LYS A 3 7.65 7.77 -8.39
C LYS A 3 8.24 6.46 -7.83
N GLY A 4 7.71 5.31 -8.24
CA GLY A 4 8.12 3.98 -7.80
C GLY A 4 6.92 3.16 -7.32
N LYS A 5 7.16 1.87 -7.07
CA LYS A 5 6.15 0.95 -6.54
C LYS A 5 6.33 0.80 -5.03
N ILE A 6 5.23 0.84 -4.27
CA ILE A 6 5.21 0.73 -2.81
C ILE A 6 4.26 -0.40 -2.40
N LEU A 7 4.69 -1.22 -1.44
CA LEU A 7 3.84 -2.20 -0.74
C LEU A 7 3.52 -1.65 0.66
N VAL A 8 2.24 -1.50 0.97
CA VAL A 8 1.75 -1.14 2.31
C VAL A 8 1.33 -2.41 3.04
N VAL A 9 1.87 -2.64 4.24
CA VAL A 9 1.53 -3.78 5.08
C VAL A 9 1.19 -3.28 6.48
N ASP A 10 -0.06 -3.48 6.88
CA ASP A 10 -0.58 -3.13 8.20
C ASP A 10 -1.78 -4.02 8.51
N ASP A 11 -1.97 -4.43 9.77
CA ASP A 11 -3.08 -5.30 10.18
C ASP A 11 -4.41 -4.56 10.34
N ASP A 12 -4.37 -3.22 10.40
CA ASP A 12 -5.55 -2.37 10.36
C ASP A 12 -5.90 -1.96 8.91
N LEU A 13 -7.03 -2.45 8.41
CA LEU A 13 -7.51 -2.15 7.05
C LEU A 13 -7.78 -0.67 6.81
N ASP A 14 -8.19 0.08 7.84
CA ASP A 14 -8.45 1.53 7.69
C ASP A 14 -7.14 2.29 7.43
N ILE A 15 -6.05 1.86 8.07
CA ILE A 15 -4.70 2.40 7.84
C ILE A 15 -4.20 2.04 6.44
N VAL A 16 -4.37 0.79 6.02
CA VAL A 16 -3.98 0.34 4.67
C VAL A 16 -4.68 1.16 3.59
N VAL A 17 -5.99 1.36 3.70
CA VAL A 17 -6.76 2.15 2.73
C VAL A 17 -6.30 3.61 2.74
N TYR A 18 -6.19 4.23 3.91
CA TYR A 18 -5.77 5.62 4.04
C TYR A 18 -4.40 5.88 3.39
N LEU A 19 -3.40 5.06 3.72
CA LEU A 19 -2.04 5.20 3.18
C LEU A 19 -1.99 4.92 1.68
N SER A 20 -2.73 3.91 1.21
CA SER A 20 -2.76 3.58 -0.22
C SER A 20 -3.31 4.74 -1.04
N SER A 21 -4.46 5.29 -0.66
CA SER A 21 -5.04 6.45 -1.35
C SER A 21 -4.13 7.67 -1.27
N PHE A 22 -3.54 7.96 -0.11
CA PHE A 22 -2.60 9.07 0.02
C PHE A 22 -1.40 8.94 -0.91
N LEU A 23 -0.81 7.75 -1.02
CA LEU A 23 0.38 7.53 -1.86
C LEU A 23 0.04 7.48 -3.36
N GLU A 24 -1.09 6.90 -3.75
CA GLU A 24 -1.60 6.95 -5.12
C GLU A 24 -1.79 8.40 -5.59
N ASP A 25 -2.39 9.26 -4.76
CA ASP A 25 -2.56 10.69 -5.03
C ASP A 25 -1.22 11.42 -5.26
N HIS A 26 -0.13 10.89 -4.69
CA HIS A 26 1.22 11.42 -4.88
C HIS A 26 1.99 10.82 -6.07
N GLY A 27 1.35 9.94 -6.85
CA GLY A 27 1.87 9.38 -8.09
C GLY A 27 2.73 8.12 -7.91
N TYR A 28 2.50 7.36 -6.85
CA TYR A 28 3.08 6.03 -6.63
C TYR A 28 2.17 4.92 -7.16
N GLU A 29 2.76 3.79 -7.55
CA GLU A 29 2.01 2.55 -7.83
C GLU A 29 1.95 1.71 -6.55
N LEU A 30 0.75 1.25 -6.18
CA LEU A 30 0.50 0.66 -4.87
C LEU A 30 0.13 -0.83 -4.95
N GLU A 31 0.68 -1.59 -4.00
CA GLU A 31 0.17 -2.88 -3.56
C GLU A 31 -0.06 -2.82 -2.05
N SER A 32 -1.00 -3.61 -1.56
CA SER A 32 -1.38 -3.60 -0.14
C SER A 32 -1.64 -5.00 0.36
N ALA A 33 -1.24 -5.27 1.61
CA ALA A 33 -1.51 -6.52 2.31
C ALA A 33 -1.96 -6.23 3.74
N GLY A 34 -2.98 -6.96 4.21
CA GLY A 34 -3.50 -6.87 5.58
C GLY A 34 -2.74 -7.72 6.60
N ASP A 35 -1.78 -8.52 6.15
CA ASP A 35 -0.94 -9.34 7.01
C ASP A 35 0.37 -9.74 6.30
N THR A 36 1.31 -10.30 7.07
CA THR A 36 2.61 -10.71 6.55
C THR A 36 2.53 -11.83 5.52
N ASN A 37 1.56 -12.73 5.61
CA ASN A 37 1.45 -13.84 4.66
C ASN A 37 0.98 -13.33 3.30
N ALA A 38 -0.04 -12.48 3.28
CA ALA A 38 -0.54 -11.82 2.08
C ALA A 38 0.53 -10.95 1.41
N ALA A 39 1.45 -10.36 2.19
CA ALA A 39 2.54 -9.52 1.69
C ALA A 39 3.66 -10.29 0.98
N LEU A 40 3.76 -11.60 1.17
CA LEU A 40 4.86 -12.45 0.68
C LEU A 40 4.49 -13.32 -0.52
N THR A 41 3.21 -13.33 -0.92
CA THR A 41 2.67 -14.06 -2.09
C THR A 41 2.65 -13.20 -3.35
#